data_AF-A0A183NX01-F1
#
_entry.id   AF-A0A183NX01-F1
#
_cell.length_a   1.000
_cell.length_b   1.000
_cell.length_c   1.000
_cell.angle_alpha   90.00
_cell.angle_beta   90.00
_cell.angle_gamma   90.00
#
_symmetry.space_group_name_H-M   'P 1'
#
loop_
_entity.id
_entity.type
_entity.pdbx_description
1 polymer ?
#
loop_
_entity_poly.entity_id
_entity_poly.type
_entity_poly.pdbx_seq_one_letter_code
_entity_poly.pdbx_strand_id
1 'polypeptide(L)'
;MLPDLSKQIIFHTKEGELIQKKYDQILNLLHDYEKRAFDEWSKSVDEICSFNLSQPLLVRDPNTKMLSVNFNAKLVAILREVKYLGLFTEEIIPDSATKLYEQNEKLRNFHISLDMIVQAYSYLSNQLISVETELVNNEMGLFDKQAKEAETSLSWKTSDAWDYIQKTRNQIDDLKHRVVQTQENAQQIRLIMTTWSKTPLFERKDGKKDTLLGLDDREDRCSKRYAEITDAGKQILSLLETNRGLFKANENDPAWTKYIEYIDSIVENGLVQTIECSLNYLLTETEDAPITAALLEAQMELQAPDISFQPSMDVESKNGLYSLVDHIIEDIYKQATFIPYITNLSMKESYMTKMNQNENLLKKRKQLLDRVEIVMKKALNYRSTFDAYSYLWIDDRNEFMQQFLLYGQAVSQEDLDLINTGGIQRTSELDDNSSNLPVLKPPTLEQFKEQIDYYEKIYEEVGKVDGSTKFDSWFRVDARKFKQALINVIKRWSLMFKQHLIDHVTTSLEDLNNFIQVSTKGLSVDLQDGNYDALISVMKHLGQVKDRQIATDEMFEPLKQTIELLKTYNQEMPDDVHQLLEVSQCIMLL
;
A
#
# COMPACT_ATOMS: atom_id res chain seq x y z
N MET A 1 -29.05 -18.77 75.07
CA MET A 1 -29.37 -19.46 76.33
C MET A 1 -28.43 -20.63 76.50
N LEU A 2 -27.43 -20.51 77.38
CA LEU A 2 -26.75 -21.69 77.91
C LEU A 2 -27.74 -22.41 78.85
N PRO A 3 -27.81 -23.75 78.84
CA PRO A 3 -28.73 -24.48 79.70
C PRO A 3 -28.42 -24.23 81.18
N ASP A 4 -29.46 -24.04 81.96
CA ASP A 4 -29.44 -23.82 83.41
C ASP A 4 -28.73 -24.99 84.12
N LEU A 5 -27.46 -24.78 84.46
CA LEU A 5 -26.57 -25.77 85.08
C LEU A 5 -27.01 -26.15 86.50
N SER A 6 -27.93 -25.38 87.11
CA SER A 6 -28.42 -25.60 88.48
C SER A 6 -29.17 -26.93 88.69
N LYS A 7 -29.60 -27.61 87.62
CA LYS A 7 -30.39 -28.85 87.69
C LYS A 7 -29.58 -30.15 87.61
N GLN A 8 -28.24 -30.09 87.53
CA GLN A 8 -27.41 -31.30 87.55
C GLN A 8 -26.99 -31.68 88.97
N ILE A 9 -27.19 -32.95 89.33
CA ILE A 9 -26.89 -33.55 90.65
C ILE A 9 -25.42 -33.32 91.08
N ILE A 10 -24.52 -33.06 90.12
CA ILE A 10 -23.09 -32.80 90.30
C ILE A 10 -22.82 -31.51 91.09
N PHE A 11 -23.72 -30.52 91.05
CA PHE A 11 -23.53 -29.23 91.73
C PHE A 11 -23.90 -29.21 93.22
N HIS A 12 -24.44 -30.31 93.76
CA HIS A 12 -24.82 -30.44 95.18
C HIS A 12 -23.75 -31.12 96.05
N THR A 13 -22.57 -31.40 95.50
CA THR A 13 -21.37 -31.80 96.27
C THR A 13 -20.64 -30.55 96.78
N LYS A 14 -19.81 -30.68 97.83
CA LYS A 14 -19.01 -29.54 98.37
C LYS A 14 -18.15 -28.85 97.30
N GLU A 15 -17.70 -29.61 96.30
CA GLU A 15 -16.94 -29.10 95.15
C GLU A 15 -17.85 -28.35 94.15
N GLY A 16 -19.08 -28.84 93.95
CA GLY A 16 -20.13 -28.19 93.15
C GLY A 16 -20.59 -26.83 93.70
N GLU A 17 -20.85 -26.73 95.01
CA GLU A 17 -21.21 -25.46 95.66
C GLU A 17 -20.08 -24.42 95.57
N LEU A 18 -18.81 -24.87 95.69
CA LEU A 18 -17.65 -23.99 95.52
C LEU A 18 -17.56 -23.45 94.08
N ILE A 19 -17.83 -24.31 93.09
CA ILE A 19 -17.86 -23.93 91.66
C ILE A 19 -18.99 -22.94 91.41
N GLN A 20 -20.18 -23.15 91.99
CA GLN A 20 -21.31 -22.25 91.84
C GLN A 20 -21.03 -20.87 92.48
N LYS A 21 -20.43 -20.83 93.67
CA LYS A 21 -20.02 -19.57 94.29
C LYS A 21 -18.97 -18.82 93.48
N LYS A 22 -18.03 -19.52 92.84
CA LYS A 22 -17.07 -18.91 91.90
C LYS A 22 -17.74 -18.43 90.61
N TYR A 23 -18.70 -19.19 90.09
CA TYR A 23 -19.51 -18.82 88.93
C TYR A 23 -20.29 -17.51 89.20
N ASP A 24 -20.96 -17.41 90.34
CA ASP A 24 -21.70 -16.19 90.74
C ASP A 24 -20.75 -15.00 90.97
N GLN A 25 -19.57 -15.24 91.55
CA GLN A 25 -18.53 -14.20 91.68
C GLN A 25 -18.04 -13.70 90.31
N ILE A 26 -17.82 -14.60 89.35
CA ILE A 26 -17.40 -14.23 88.00
C ILE A 26 -18.54 -13.48 87.28
N LEU A 27 -19.78 -13.93 87.41
CA LEU A 27 -20.96 -13.23 86.87
C LEU A 27 -21.07 -11.80 87.40
N ASN A 28 -20.91 -11.60 88.72
CA ASN A 28 -20.96 -10.27 89.32
C ASN A 28 -19.78 -9.39 88.85
N LEU A 29 -18.57 -9.93 88.76
CA LEU A 29 -17.42 -9.20 88.23
C LEU A 29 -17.61 -8.81 86.76
N LEU A 30 -18.24 -9.67 85.96
CA LEU A 30 -18.59 -9.39 84.57
C LEU A 30 -19.65 -8.28 84.48
N HIS A 31 -20.68 -8.34 85.31
CA HIS A 31 -21.73 -7.30 85.34
C HIS A 31 -21.20 -5.95 85.82
N ASP A 32 -20.33 -5.93 86.84
CA ASP A 32 -19.67 -4.71 87.32
C ASP A 32 -18.73 -4.11 86.25
N TYR A 33 -18.08 -4.96 85.45
CA TYR A 33 -17.27 -4.52 84.32
C TYR A 33 -18.12 -3.93 83.19
N GLU A 34 -19.21 -4.61 82.81
CA GLU A 34 -20.18 -4.15 81.81
C GLU A 34 -20.74 -2.78 82.17
N LYS A 35 -21.22 -2.62 83.41
CA LYS A 35 -21.77 -1.35 83.89
C LYS A 35 -20.73 -0.23 83.89
N ARG A 36 -19.49 -0.51 84.32
CA ARG A 36 -18.42 0.48 84.32
C ARG A 36 -18.05 0.92 82.90
N ALA A 37 -17.97 -0.03 81.96
CA ALA A 37 -17.67 0.25 80.56
C ALA A 37 -18.79 1.10 79.91
N PHE A 38 -20.06 0.80 80.22
CA PHE A 38 -21.20 1.60 79.76
C PHE A 38 -21.19 3.02 80.35
N ASP A 39 -20.93 3.17 81.66
CA ASP A 39 -20.87 4.48 82.32
C ASP A 39 -19.74 5.37 81.78
N GLU A 40 -18.59 4.78 81.45
CA GLU A 40 -17.46 5.50 80.83
C GLU A 40 -17.79 5.94 79.40
N TRP A 41 -18.39 5.03 78.62
CA TRP A 41 -18.88 5.34 77.28
C TRP A 41 -19.91 6.48 77.32
N SER A 42 -20.96 6.35 78.14
CA SER A 42 -22.07 7.30 78.28
C SER A 42 -21.60 8.74 78.56
N LYS A 43 -20.59 8.92 79.43
CA LYS A 43 -20.01 10.23 79.74
C LYS A 43 -19.27 10.86 78.56
N SER A 44 -18.61 10.04 77.73
CA SER A 44 -17.78 10.52 76.63
C SER A 44 -18.58 10.86 75.37
N VAL A 45 -19.73 10.23 75.16
CA VAL A 45 -20.50 10.29 73.91
C VAL A 45 -21.08 11.69 73.65
N ASP A 46 -21.57 12.37 74.68
CA ASP A 46 -22.17 13.71 74.55
C ASP A 46 -21.14 14.76 74.06
N GLU A 47 -19.93 14.74 74.63
CA GLU A 47 -18.83 15.62 74.24
C GLU A 47 -18.33 15.31 72.82
N ILE A 48 -18.17 14.03 72.49
CA ILE A 48 -17.71 13.59 71.17
C ILE A 48 -18.73 13.96 70.07
N CYS A 49 -20.02 13.72 70.30
CA CYS A 49 -21.09 14.08 69.37
C CYS A 49 -21.17 15.60 69.17
N SER A 50 -21.20 16.37 70.26
CA SER A 50 -21.38 17.82 70.16
C SER A 50 -20.20 18.53 69.49
N PHE A 51 -18.97 18.12 69.79
CA PHE A 51 -17.75 18.68 69.20
C PHE A 51 -17.63 18.34 67.71
N ASN A 52 -17.70 17.06 67.33
CA ASN A 52 -17.48 16.66 65.94
C ASN A 52 -18.59 17.15 64.99
N LEU A 53 -19.84 17.27 65.47
CA LEU A 53 -20.93 17.84 64.67
C LEU A 53 -20.82 19.36 64.47
N SER A 54 -20.04 20.06 65.32
CA SER A 54 -19.77 21.50 65.14
C SER A 54 -18.60 21.81 64.22
N GLN A 55 -17.87 20.79 63.76
CA GLN A 55 -16.76 20.97 62.83
C GLN A 55 -17.26 21.31 61.41
N PRO A 56 -16.42 21.95 60.58
CA PRO A 56 -16.73 22.20 59.17
C PRO A 56 -17.01 20.92 58.40
N LEU A 57 -17.73 21.03 57.28
CA LEU A 57 -18.10 19.87 56.46
C LEU A 57 -16.93 19.33 55.62
N LEU A 58 -16.08 20.24 55.11
CA LEU A 58 -14.92 19.92 54.28
C LEU A 58 -13.63 20.43 54.92
N VAL A 59 -12.54 19.67 54.75
CA VAL A 59 -11.19 20.09 55.11
C VAL A 59 -10.33 20.06 53.85
N ARG A 60 -9.62 21.15 53.61
CA ARG A 60 -8.64 21.25 52.54
C ARG A 60 -7.24 20.97 53.07
N ASP A 61 -6.53 20.04 52.45
CA ASP A 61 -5.14 19.75 52.80
C ASP A 61 -4.24 20.94 52.40
N PRO A 62 -3.45 21.51 53.34
CA PRO A 62 -2.56 22.64 53.07
C PRO A 62 -1.51 22.37 51.97
N ASN A 63 -1.08 21.12 51.82
CA ASN A 63 0.01 20.76 50.91
C ASN A 63 -0.51 20.36 49.53
N THR A 64 -1.56 19.54 49.48
CA THR A 64 -2.10 19.01 48.22
C THR A 64 -3.23 19.86 47.64
N LYS A 65 -3.78 20.82 48.41
CA LYS A 65 -4.99 21.61 48.09
C LYS A 65 -6.22 20.76 47.76
N MET A 66 -6.20 19.47 48.08
CA MET A 66 -7.30 18.53 47.86
C MET A 66 -8.34 18.66 48.96
N LEU A 67 -9.60 18.45 48.61
CA LEU A 67 -10.72 18.46 49.56
C LEU A 67 -10.89 17.07 50.17
N SER A 68 -11.32 17.01 51.43
CA SER A 68 -11.67 15.78 52.13
C SER A 68 -12.91 16.02 53.00
N VAL A 69 -13.74 14.99 53.14
CA VAL A 69 -14.93 15.07 53.98
C VAL A 69 -14.53 14.98 55.45
N ASN A 70 -14.90 15.98 56.24
CA ASN A 70 -14.55 16.06 57.66
C ASN A 70 -15.54 15.27 58.53
N PHE A 71 -15.60 13.95 58.31
CA PHE A 71 -16.42 13.06 59.11
C PHE A 71 -15.55 12.15 59.98
N ASN A 72 -15.58 12.38 61.29
CA ASN A 72 -14.70 11.69 62.23
C ASN A 72 -15.10 10.22 62.41
N ALA A 73 -14.11 9.30 62.38
CA ALA A 73 -14.31 7.88 62.63
C ALA A 73 -15.00 7.57 63.97
N LYS A 74 -14.84 8.44 64.97
CA LYS A 74 -15.53 8.34 66.27
C LYS A 74 -17.05 8.47 66.16
N LEU A 75 -17.56 9.30 65.23
CA LEU A 75 -19.01 9.41 64.99
C LEU A 75 -19.58 8.15 64.35
N VAL A 76 -18.81 7.52 63.43
CA VAL A 76 -19.18 6.22 62.83
C VAL A 76 -19.22 5.12 63.89
N ALA A 77 -18.24 5.11 64.80
CA ALA A 77 -18.20 4.18 65.93
C ALA A 77 -19.45 4.33 66.82
N ILE A 78 -19.79 5.56 67.21
CA ILE A 78 -20.99 5.86 68.03
C ILE A 78 -22.27 5.42 67.31
N LEU A 79 -22.43 5.71 66.01
CA LEU A 79 -23.60 5.25 65.24
C LEU A 79 -23.73 3.72 65.21
N ARG A 80 -22.60 3.01 65.17
CA ARG A 80 -22.55 1.55 65.20
C ARG A 80 -22.83 1.01 66.61
N GLU A 81 -22.29 1.66 67.64
CA GLU A 81 -22.49 1.32 69.06
C GLU A 81 -23.95 1.51 69.47
N VAL A 82 -24.58 2.64 69.14
CA VAL A 82 -26.00 2.89 69.41
C VAL A 82 -26.90 1.86 68.72
N LYS A 83 -26.57 1.45 67.49
CA LYS A 83 -27.29 0.38 66.78
C LYS A 83 -27.23 -0.96 67.52
N TYR A 84 -26.06 -1.33 68.05
CA TYR A 84 -25.90 -2.60 68.75
C TYR A 84 -26.50 -2.54 70.16
N LEU A 85 -26.30 -1.45 70.91
CA LEU A 85 -26.89 -1.26 72.23
C LEU A 85 -28.42 -1.34 72.16
N GLY A 86 -29.05 -0.68 71.19
CA GLY A 86 -30.51 -0.77 70.98
C GLY A 86 -31.03 -2.15 70.57
N LEU A 87 -30.17 -3.10 70.16
CA LEU A 87 -30.56 -4.47 69.82
C LEU A 87 -30.35 -5.46 70.99
N PHE A 88 -29.43 -5.16 71.91
CA PHE A 88 -28.94 -6.11 72.89
C PHE A 88 -29.24 -5.72 74.35
N THR A 89 -29.56 -4.46 74.64
CA THR A 89 -29.79 -3.97 76.02
C THR A 89 -31.07 -3.15 76.17
N GLU A 90 -31.69 -3.21 77.36
CA GLU A 90 -32.79 -2.32 77.80
C GLU A 90 -32.25 -1.05 78.51
N GLU A 91 -30.95 -0.79 78.41
CA GLU A 91 -30.29 0.33 79.09
C GLU A 91 -30.62 1.67 78.43
N ILE A 92 -30.71 2.73 79.26
CA ILE A 92 -31.06 4.08 78.81
C ILE A 92 -29.86 4.70 78.10
N ILE A 93 -29.90 4.72 76.78
CA ILE A 93 -28.91 5.36 75.91
C ILE A 93 -29.01 6.90 76.07
N PRO A 94 -27.88 7.64 76.11
CA PRO A 94 -27.89 9.09 76.16
C PRO A 94 -28.68 9.75 75.03
N ASP A 95 -29.46 10.78 75.35
CA ASP A 95 -30.33 11.50 74.38
C ASP A 95 -29.56 12.05 73.18
N SER A 96 -28.29 12.44 73.35
CA SER A 96 -27.47 12.96 72.25
C SER A 96 -27.15 11.89 71.20
N ALA A 97 -26.90 10.65 71.66
CA ALA A 97 -26.57 9.50 70.84
C ALA A 97 -27.81 8.97 70.10
N THR A 98 -28.96 8.97 70.78
CA THR A 98 -30.26 8.64 70.19
C THR A 98 -30.65 9.63 69.09
N LYS A 99 -30.51 10.94 69.34
CA LYS A 99 -30.77 12.00 68.33
C LYS A 99 -29.82 11.92 67.14
N LEU A 100 -28.55 11.60 67.36
CA LEU A 100 -27.58 11.36 66.30
C LEU A 100 -28.00 10.15 65.43
N TYR A 101 -28.46 9.08 66.07
CA TYR A 101 -28.91 7.87 65.38
C TYR A 101 -30.20 8.09 64.58
N GLU A 102 -31.15 8.88 65.08
CA GLU A 102 -32.33 9.31 64.32
C GLU A 102 -31.97 10.12 63.06
N GLN A 103 -30.87 10.88 63.12
CA GLN A 103 -30.34 11.66 62.00
C GLN A 103 -29.36 10.88 61.11
N ASN A 104 -29.12 9.59 61.40
CA ASN A 104 -28.10 8.77 60.72
C ASN A 104 -28.29 8.71 59.20
N GLU A 105 -29.51 8.48 58.71
CA GLU A 105 -29.79 8.47 57.26
C GLU A 105 -29.49 9.84 56.61
N LYS A 106 -29.75 10.95 57.31
CA LYS A 106 -29.40 12.29 56.82
C LYS A 106 -27.89 12.50 56.78
N LEU A 107 -27.17 12.16 57.86
CA LEU A 107 -25.71 12.27 57.93
C LEU A 107 -25.02 11.37 56.89
N ARG A 108 -25.56 10.18 56.66
CA ARG A 108 -25.11 9.26 55.60
C ARG A 108 -25.30 9.88 54.21
N ASN A 109 -26.45 10.46 53.94
CA ASN A 109 -26.70 11.16 52.67
C ASN A 109 -25.80 12.39 52.47
N PHE A 110 -25.52 13.13 53.55
CA PHE A 110 -24.58 14.26 53.54
C PHE A 110 -23.18 13.75 53.21
N HIS A 111 -22.71 12.72 53.91
CA HIS A 111 -21.40 12.14 53.71
C HIS A 111 -21.21 11.61 52.28
N ILE A 112 -22.16 10.84 51.75
CA ILE A 112 -22.12 10.34 50.36
C ILE A 112 -22.07 11.50 49.36
N SER A 113 -22.87 12.54 49.57
CA SER A 113 -22.92 13.67 48.65
C SER A 113 -21.65 14.52 48.69
N LEU A 114 -21.07 14.73 49.87
CA LEU A 114 -19.78 15.40 50.05
C LEU A 114 -18.62 14.58 49.48
N ASP A 115 -18.66 13.26 49.63
CA ASP A 115 -17.65 12.37 49.05
C ASP A 115 -17.69 12.42 47.52
N MET A 116 -18.88 12.43 46.91
CA MET A 116 -19.03 12.64 45.47
C MET A 116 -18.46 13.98 45.00
N ILE A 117 -18.66 15.06 45.78
CA ILE A 117 -18.06 16.38 45.50
C ILE A 117 -16.53 16.28 45.52
N VAL A 118 -15.96 15.67 46.56
CA VAL A 118 -14.52 15.51 46.71
C VAL A 118 -13.93 14.70 45.56
N GLN A 119 -14.58 13.59 45.19
CA GLN A 119 -14.15 12.75 44.07
C GLN A 119 -14.21 13.50 42.74
N ALA A 120 -15.29 14.26 42.50
CA ALA A 120 -15.45 15.06 41.29
C ALA A 120 -14.41 16.16 41.18
N TYR A 121 -14.18 16.90 42.27
CA TYR A 121 -13.15 17.94 42.33
C TYR A 121 -11.74 17.37 42.15
N SER A 122 -11.45 16.22 42.75
CA SER A 122 -10.17 15.51 42.61
C SER A 122 -9.91 15.09 41.17
N TYR A 123 -10.94 14.59 40.48
CA TYR A 123 -10.87 14.26 39.06
C TYR A 123 -10.59 15.52 38.22
N LEU A 124 -11.35 16.58 38.44
CA LEU A 124 -11.21 17.87 37.74
C LEU A 124 -9.92 18.64 38.07
N SER A 125 -9.16 18.22 39.07
CA SER A 125 -7.86 18.84 39.39
C SER A 125 -6.67 18.07 38.82
N ASN A 126 -6.82 16.75 38.61
CA ASN A 126 -5.71 15.86 38.28
C ASN A 126 -5.76 15.24 36.87
N GLN A 127 -6.94 15.17 36.24
CA GLN A 127 -7.14 14.42 34.99
C GLN A 127 -7.33 15.29 33.74
N LEU A 128 -7.38 16.63 33.87
CA LEU A 128 -7.50 17.52 32.72
C LEU A 128 -6.14 17.85 32.11
N ILE A 129 -6.13 17.95 30.79
CA ILE A 129 -5.01 18.53 30.05
C ILE A 129 -5.04 20.06 30.14
N SER A 130 -3.88 20.70 29.94
CA SER A 130 -3.71 22.16 30.08
C SER A 130 -4.79 22.98 29.35
N VAL A 131 -5.15 22.59 28.12
CA VAL A 131 -6.16 23.28 27.31
C VAL A 131 -7.59 23.13 27.86
N GLU A 132 -7.93 21.99 28.45
CA GLU A 132 -9.24 21.79 29.07
C GLU A 132 -9.31 22.51 30.43
N THR A 133 -8.20 22.53 31.18
CA THR A 133 -8.08 23.28 32.44
C THR A 133 -8.33 24.76 32.21
N GLU A 134 -7.78 25.35 31.14
CA GLU A 134 -7.98 26.78 30.83
C GLU A 134 -9.45 27.12 30.55
N LEU A 135 -10.17 26.24 29.82
CA LEU A 135 -11.60 26.39 29.54
C LEU A 135 -12.47 26.27 30.79
N VAL A 136 -12.12 25.38 31.70
CA VAL A 136 -12.90 25.06 32.90
C VAL A 136 -12.50 25.92 34.12
N ASN A 137 -11.39 26.66 34.04
CA ASN A 137 -10.81 27.42 35.14
C ASN A 137 -11.80 28.41 35.79
N ASN A 138 -12.65 29.07 34.99
CA ASN A 138 -13.64 30.01 35.49
C ASN A 138 -14.72 29.31 36.34
N GLU A 139 -15.25 28.18 35.87
CA GLU A 139 -16.25 27.40 36.62
C GLU A 139 -15.62 26.76 37.87
N MET A 140 -14.39 26.27 37.78
CA MET A 140 -13.64 25.75 38.94
C MET A 140 -13.33 26.81 39.98
N GLY A 141 -12.98 28.03 39.56
CA GLY A 141 -12.77 29.15 40.48
C GLY A 141 -14.06 29.59 41.19
N LEU A 142 -15.22 29.47 40.55
CA LEU A 142 -16.52 29.70 41.19
C LEU A 142 -16.85 28.59 42.20
N PHE A 143 -16.56 27.33 41.85
CA PHE A 143 -16.71 26.21 42.77
C PHE A 143 -15.79 26.37 44.00
N ASP A 144 -14.53 26.75 43.81
CA ASP A 144 -13.58 26.98 44.91
C ASP A 144 -14.06 28.08 45.88
N LYS A 145 -14.73 29.12 45.38
CA LYS A 145 -15.34 30.15 46.23
C LYS A 145 -16.50 29.59 47.04
N GLN A 146 -17.35 28.76 46.44
CA GLN A 146 -18.43 28.11 47.16
C GLN A 146 -17.88 27.13 48.20
N ALA A 147 -16.93 26.27 47.83
CA ALA A 147 -16.33 25.26 48.72
C ALA A 147 -15.74 25.88 50.00
N LYS A 148 -15.20 27.10 49.95
CA LYS A 148 -14.73 27.84 51.14
C LYS A 148 -15.83 28.12 52.18
N GLU A 149 -17.08 28.27 51.77
CA GLU A 149 -18.21 28.41 52.70
C GLU A 149 -18.45 27.11 53.48
N ALA A 150 -18.24 25.96 52.83
CA ALA A 150 -18.29 24.63 53.45
C ALA A 150 -17.08 24.31 54.35
N GLU A 151 -15.94 24.96 54.12
CA GLU A 151 -14.72 24.84 54.93
C GLU A 151 -14.76 25.70 56.22
N THR A 152 -15.58 26.75 56.26
CA THR A 152 -15.52 27.77 57.33
C THR A 152 -16.82 27.94 58.11
N SER A 153 -17.97 27.98 57.43
CA SER A 153 -19.21 28.49 58.01
C SER A 153 -20.29 27.42 58.18
N LEU A 154 -20.25 26.34 57.39
CA LEU A 154 -21.23 25.26 57.44
C LEU A 154 -20.75 24.12 58.34
N SER A 155 -21.62 23.71 59.26
CA SER A 155 -21.42 22.55 60.15
C SER A 155 -22.54 21.51 59.99
N TRP A 156 -22.32 20.30 60.49
CA TRP A 156 -23.25 19.16 60.43
C TRP A 156 -24.61 19.41 61.13
N LYS A 157 -24.72 20.47 61.94
CA LYS A 157 -25.96 20.85 62.66
C LYS A 157 -26.82 21.88 61.93
N THR A 158 -26.33 22.48 60.85
CA THR A 158 -27.01 23.60 60.16
C THR A 158 -28.23 23.08 59.40
N SER A 159 -29.41 23.69 59.60
CA SER A 159 -30.67 23.24 58.98
C SER A 159 -30.63 23.25 57.45
N ASP A 160 -29.95 24.25 56.87
CA ASP A 160 -29.95 24.52 55.43
C ASP A 160 -28.71 23.90 54.73
N ALA A 161 -27.90 23.12 55.46
CA ALA A 161 -26.70 22.49 54.91
C ALA A 161 -27.01 21.52 53.76
N TRP A 162 -28.17 20.84 53.81
CA TRP A 162 -28.55 19.89 52.77
C TRP A 162 -28.75 20.56 51.40
N ASP A 163 -29.49 21.68 51.38
CA ASP A 163 -29.79 22.38 50.12
C ASP A 163 -28.51 22.93 49.48
N TYR A 164 -27.59 23.42 50.31
CA TYR A 164 -26.26 23.81 49.87
C TYR A 164 -25.48 22.62 49.29
N ILE A 165 -25.36 21.50 50.03
CA ILE A 165 -24.60 20.31 49.60
C ILE A 165 -25.18 19.79 48.29
N GLN A 166 -26.50 19.71 48.16
CA GLN A 166 -27.16 19.24 46.96
C GLN A 166 -26.89 20.17 45.77
N LYS A 167 -26.95 21.49 45.96
CA LYS A 167 -26.65 22.46 44.92
C LYS A 167 -25.18 22.38 44.45
N THR A 168 -24.24 22.37 45.39
CA THR A 168 -22.80 22.30 45.09
C THR A 168 -22.44 20.96 44.45
N ARG A 169 -23.05 19.85 44.90
CA ARG A 169 -22.92 18.53 44.27
C ARG A 169 -23.39 18.55 42.83
N ASN A 170 -24.61 19.03 42.57
CA ASN A 170 -25.15 19.05 41.22
C ASN A 170 -24.31 19.92 40.28
N GLN A 171 -23.73 21.02 40.77
CA GLN A 171 -22.86 21.89 39.96
C GLN A 171 -21.54 21.22 39.58
N ILE A 172 -20.83 20.61 40.53
CA ILE A 172 -19.53 19.97 40.24
C ILE A 172 -19.70 18.66 39.46
N ASP A 173 -20.79 17.93 39.70
CA ASP A 173 -21.11 16.70 38.98
C ASP A 173 -21.53 16.99 37.53
N ASP A 174 -22.32 18.05 37.29
CA ASP A 174 -22.61 18.54 35.93
C ASP A 174 -21.31 18.92 35.19
N LEU A 175 -20.42 19.69 35.83
CA LEU A 175 -19.15 20.08 35.24
C LEU A 175 -18.29 18.85 34.92
N LYS A 176 -18.15 17.92 35.86
CA LYS A 176 -17.43 16.66 35.64
C LYS A 176 -18.01 15.88 34.48
N HIS A 177 -19.33 15.70 34.44
CA HIS A 177 -20.00 14.96 33.37
C HIS A 177 -19.74 15.60 32.00
N ARG A 178 -19.85 16.94 31.89
CA ARG A 178 -19.54 17.67 30.66
C ARG A 178 -18.10 17.46 30.22
N VAL A 179 -17.13 17.58 31.14
CA VAL A 179 -15.70 17.35 30.84
C VAL A 179 -15.45 15.91 30.38
N VAL A 180 -15.94 14.91 31.12
CA VAL A 180 -15.79 13.50 30.74
C VAL A 180 -16.34 13.26 29.34
N GLN A 181 -17.54 13.78 29.04
CA GLN A 181 -18.15 13.64 27.71
C GLN A 181 -17.30 14.30 26.62
N THR A 182 -16.67 15.47 26.87
CA THR A 182 -15.77 16.10 25.89
C THR A 182 -14.50 15.27 25.65
N GLN A 183 -13.99 14.61 26.69
CA GLN A 183 -12.84 13.72 26.59
C GLN A 183 -13.19 12.44 25.82
N GLU A 184 -14.36 11.86 26.05
CA GLU A 184 -14.90 10.74 25.28
C GLU A 184 -15.07 11.12 23.80
N ASN A 185 -15.60 12.31 23.50
CA ASN A 185 -15.70 12.81 22.13
C ASN A 185 -14.32 12.98 21.48
N ALA A 186 -13.32 13.50 22.21
CA ALA A 186 -11.95 13.59 21.72
C ALA A 186 -11.31 12.21 21.46
N GLN A 187 -11.62 11.21 22.30
CA GLN A 187 -11.22 9.82 22.07
C GLN A 187 -11.92 9.22 20.84
N GLN A 188 -13.20 9.52 20.61
CA GLN A 188 -13.90 9.12 19.39
C GLN A 188 -13.25 9.72 18.14
N ILE A 189 -12.87 11.00 18.17
CA ILE A 189 -12.12 11.63 17.06
C ILE A 189 -10.80 10.89 16.80
N ARG A 190 -10.05 10.54 17.85
CA ARG A 190 -8.84 9.72 17.70
C ARG A 190 -9.14 8.37 17.06
N LEU A 191 -10.18 7.68 17.51
CA LEU A 191 -10.56 6.37 16.98
C LEU A 191 -10.92 6.46 15.48
N ILE A 192 -11.75 7.44 15.10
CA ILE A 192 -12.11 7.71 13.70
C ILE A 192 -10.83 7.84 12.86
N MET A 193 -9.89 8.68 13.28
CA MET A 193 -8.63 8.89 12.56
C MET A 193 -7.73 7.64 12.47
N THR A 194 -7.80 6.71 13.43
CA THR A 194 -7.05 5.45 13.37
C THR A 194 -7.63 4.41 12.42
N THR A 195 -8.80 4.65 11.83
CA THR A 195 -9.46 3.70 10.91
C THR A 195 -8.60 3.43 9.69
N TRP A 196 -8.01 4.47 9.10
CA TRP A 196 -7.26 4.37 7.85
C TRP A 196 -5.74 4.24 8.02
N SER A 197 -5.22 4.33 9.26
CA SER A 197 -3.80 4.07 9.53
C SER A 197 -3.43 2.59 9.53
N LYS A 198 -4.41 1.69 9.51
CA LYS A 198 -4.23 0.23 9.53
C LYS A 198 -4.31 -0.43 8.17
N THR A 199 -4.93 0.24 7.20
CA THR A 199 -5.19 -0.32 5.86
C THR A 199 -4.75 0.69 4.79
N PRO A 200 -3.75 0.35 3.96
CA PRO A 200 -3.30 1.22 2.89
C PRO A 200 -4.39 1.46 1.83
N LEU A 201 -4.21 2.51 1.01
CA LEU A 201 -5.15 2.81 -0.07
C LEU A 201 -5.06 1.80 -1.22
N PHE A 202 -3.86 1.33 -1.55
CA PHE A 202 -3.63 0.38 -2.63
C PHE A 202 -2.91 -0.86 -2.10
N GLU A 203 -3.43 -2.02 -2.47
CA GLU A 203 -2.89 -3.33 -2.11
C GLU A 203 -2.73 -4.20 -3.36
N ARG A 204 -1.99 -5.31 -3.24
CA ARG A 204 -1.97 -6.37 -4.27
C ARG A 204 -3.38 -6.89 -4.53
N LYS A 205 -3.64 -7.28 -5.78
CA LYS A 205 -4.94 -7.79 -6.21
C LYS A 205 -5.40 -8.98 -5.35
N ASP A 206 -6.63 -8.91 -4.85
CA ASP A 206 -7.23 -9.89 -3.90
C ASP A 206 -6.41 -10.12 -2.60
N GLY A 207 -5.46 -9.25 -2.25
CA GLY A 207 -4.56 -9.45 -1.12
C GLY A 207 -3.57 -10.62 -1.30
N LYS A 208 -3.41 -11.13 -2.52
CA LYS A 208 -2.53 -12.27 -2.81
C LYS A 208 -1.10 -11.80 -3.02
N LYS A 209 -0.15 -12.51 -2.41
CA LYS A 209 1.29 -12.16 -2.49
C LYS A 209 1.87 -12.31 -3.90
N ASP A 210 1.28 -13.15 -4.74
CA ASP A 210 1.81 -13.47 -6.08
C ASP A 210 1.26 -12.59 -7.20
N THR A 211 0.39 -11.62 -6.89
CA THR A 211 -0.27 -10.76 -7.88
C THR A 211 0.30 -9.35 -7.93
N LEU A 212 0.16 -8.68 -9.08
CA LEU A 212 0.50 -7.27 -9.26
C LEU A 212 -0.35 -6.35 -8.35
N LEU A 213 0.03 -5.08 -8.27
CA LEU A 213 -0.72 -4.03 -7.60
C LEU A 213 -2.13 -3.91 -8.23
N GLY A 214 -3.17 -3.94 -7.41
CA GLY A 214 -4.56 -3.85 -7.89
C GLY A 214 -4.93 -2.42 -8.24
N LEU A 215 -4.78 -2.06 -9.52
CA LEU A 215 -5.09 -0.73 -10.08
C LEU A 215 -6.33 -0.71 -11.00
N ASP A 216 -6.93 -1.87 -11.28
CA ASP A 216 -8.09 -2.00 -12.17
C ASP A 216 -9.30 -1.18 -11.67
N ASP A 217 -9.48 -1.10 -10.36
CA ASP A 217 -10.57 -0.42 -9.63
C ASP A 217 -10.08 0.87 -8.93
N ARG A 218 -9.00 1.49 -9.43
CA ARG A 218 -8.35 2.65 -8.79
C ARG A 218 -9.33 3.79 -8.50
N GLU A 219 -10.12 4.21 -9.49
CA GLU A 219 -11.08 5.31 -9.34
C GLU A 219 -12.17 5.01 -8.31
N ASP A 220 -12.74 3.80 -8.34
CA ASP A 220 -13.77 3.37 -7.41
C ASP A 220 -13.24 3.27 -5.98
N ARG A 221 -12.04 2.71 -5.81
CA ARG A 221 -11.38 2.58 -4.50
C ARG A 221 -11.07 3.95 -3.90
N CYS A 222 -10.50 4.86 -4.68
CA CYS A 222 -10.27 6.23 -4.27
C CYS A 222 -11.58 6.92 -3.90
N SER A 223 -12.60 6.85 -4.75
CA SER A 223 -13.89 7.49 -4.51
C SER A 223 -14.55 7.01 -3.22
N LYS A 224 -14.53 5.70 -2.97
CA LYS A 224 -15.05 5.12 -1.72
C LYS A 224 -14.28 5.63 -0.50
N ARG A 225 -12.95 5.59 -0.53
CA ARG A 225 -12.12 6.05 0.59
C ARG A 225 -12.31 7.54 0.85
N TYR A 226 -12.38 8.36 -0.19
CA TYR A 226 -12.59 9.80 -0.07
C TYR A 226 -13.97 10.13 0.51
N ALA A 227 -15.02 9.38 0.13
CA ALA A 227 -16.35 9.53 0.71
C ALA A 227 -16.35 9.20 2.21
N GLU A 228 -15.72 8.08 2.61
CA GLU A 228 -15.57 7.69 4.02
C GLU A 228 -14.86 8.78 4.85
N ILE A 229 -13.75 9.33 4.32
CA ILE A 229 -12.99 10.40 4.98
C ILE A 229 -13.81 11.70 5.05
N THR A 230 -14.56 12.02 4.00
CA THR A 230 -15.43 13.21 3.97
C THR A 230 -16.51 13.13 5.06
N ASP A 231 -17.16 11.97 5.19
CA ASP A 231 -18.21 11.78 6.19
C ASP A 231 -17.65 11.77 7.62
N ALA A 232 -16.46 11.20 7.81
CA ALA A 232 -15.73 11.31 9.06
C ALA A 232 -15.35 12.76 9.40
N GLY A 233 -14.94 13.57 8.42
CA GLY A 233 -14.71 15.00 8.60
C GLY A 233 -15.95 15.73 9.12
N LYS A 234 -17.13 15.43 8.58
CA LYS A 234 -18.41 15.97 9.09
C LYS A 234 -18.69 15.52 10.52
N GLN A 235 -18.43 14.25 10.84
CA GLN A 235 -18.60 13.71 12.19
C GLN A 235 -17.67 14.40 13.19
N ILE A 236 -16.42 14.64 12.83
CA ILE A 236 -15.43 15.34 13.68
C ILE A 236 -15.91 16.78 13.95
N LEU A 237 -16.39 17.50 12.94
CA LEU A 237 -16.95 18.84 13.12
C LEU A 237 -18.19 18.83 14.04
N SER A 238 -19.07 17.84 13.90
CA SER A 238 -20.23 17.68 14.78
C SER A 238 -19.83 17.42 16.24
N LEU A 239 -18.79 16.61 16.47
CA LEU A 239 -18.26 16.34 17.81
C LEU A 239 -17.59 17.58 18.40
N LEU A 240 -16.86 18.35 17.58
CA LEU A 240 -16.26 19.62 18.00
C LEU A 240 -17.33 20.64 18.43
N GLU A 241 -18.42 20.75 17.65
CA GLU A 241 -19.54 21.64 17.99
C GLU A 241 -20.27 21.18 19.26
N THR A 242 -20.42 19.87 19.46
CA THR A 242 -20.93 19.30 20.71
C THR A 242 -20.03 19.68 21.88
N ASN A 243 -18.70 19.58 21.71
CA ASN A 243 -17.73 19.96 22.74
C ASN A 243 -17.79 21.45 23.07
N ARG A 244 -18.02 22.32 22.09
CA ARG A 244 -18.23 23.76 22.31
C ARG A 244 -19.42 24.01 23.25
N GLY A 245 -20.54 23.33 22.99
CA GLY A 245 -21.73 23.39 23.83
C GLY A 245 -21.49 22.86 25.25
N LEU A 246 -20.75 21.75 25.38
CA LEU A 246 -20.40 21.17 26.68
C LEU A 246 -19.46 22.06 27.50
N PHE A 247 -18.50 22.74 26.88
CA PHE A 247 -17.65 23.72 27.57
C PHE A 247 -18.33 25.08 27.78
N LYS A 248 -19.48 25.34 27.15
CA LYS A 248 -20.14 26.66 27.11
C LYS A 248 -19.18 27.75 26.61
N ALA A 249 -18.28 27.37 25.71
CA ALA A 249 -17.22 28.24 25.21
C ALA A 249 -17.73 29.19 24.13
N ASN A 250 -17.24 30.42 24.13
CA ASN A 250 -17.50 31.38 23.06
C ASN A 250 -16.51 31.19 21.90
N GLU A 251 -16.94 31.44 20.67
CA GLU A 251 -16.08 31.28 19.47
C GLU A 251 -14.84 32.19 19.48
N ASN A 252 -14.91 33.34 20.17
CA ASN A 252 -13.82 34.30 20.27
C ASN A 252 -12.92 34.09 21.51
N ASP A 253 -13.14 33.02 22.28
CA ASP A 253 -12.36 32.75 23.47
C ASP A 253 -10.97 32.18 23.08
N PRO A 254 -9.85 32.81 23.50
CA PRO A 254 -8.51 32.27 23.24
C PRO A 254 -8.30 30.86 23.80
N ALA A 255 -8.97 30.50 24.91
CA ALA A 255 -8.89 29.14 25.46
C ALA A 255 -9.57 28.12 24.53
N TRP A 256 -10.64 28.53 23.84
CA TRP A 256 -11.32 27.70 22.86
C TRP A 256 -10.47 27.49 21.61
N THR A 257 -9.80 28.54 21.12
CA THR A 257 -8.87 28.43 19.99
C THR A 257 -7.76 27.42 20.27
N LYS A 258 -7.18 27.43 21.48
CA LYS A 258 -6.17 26.42 21.88
C LYS A 258 -6.71 24.99 21.90
N TYR A 259 -7.99 24.81 22.29
CA TYR A 259 -8.63 23.51 22.25
C TYR A 259 -8.89 23.04 20.80
N ILE A 260 -9.30 23.96 19.92
CA ILE A 260 -9.41 23.70 18.48
C ILE A 260 -8.05 23.27 17.91
N GLU A 261 -6.96 23.97 18.23
CA GLU A 261 -5.60 23.60 17.82
C GLU A 261 -5.19 22.21 18.34
N TYR A 262 -5.59 21.87 19.56
CA TYR A 262 -5.37 20.52 20.11
C TYR A 262 -6.10 19.46 19.28
N ILE A 263 -7.38 19.65 18.94
CA ILE A 263 -8.12 18.71 18.09
C ILE A 263 -7.55 18.68 16.66
N ASP A 264 -7.16 19.83 16.10
CA ASP A 264 -6.49 19.95 14.81
C ASP A 264 -5.22 19.09 14.76
N SER A 265 -4.41 19.14 15.83
CA SER A 265 -3.20 18.31 15.94
C SER A 265 -3.51 16.81 15.94
N ILE A 266 -4.66 16.38 16.48
CA ILE A 266 -5.08 14.96 16.45
C ILE A 266 -5.38 14.53 15.02
N VAL A 267 -6.14 15.35 14.29
CA VAL A 267 -6.52 15.09 12.90
C VAL A 267 -5.30 15.12 11.99
N GLU A 268 -4.42 16.11 12.17
CA GLU A 268 -3.17 16.21 11.42
C GLU A 268 -2.31 14.95 11.60
N ASN A 269 -2.07 14.52 12.85
CA ASN A 269 -1.32 13.30 13.13
C ASN A 269 -1.99 12.05 12.54
N GLY A 270 -3.32 11.97 12.59
CA GLY A 270 -4.09 10.87 11.99
C GLY A 270 -3.94 10.79 10.47
N LEU A 271 -3.94 11.93 9.78
CA LEU A 271 -3.71 12.02 8.34
C LEU A 271 -2.28 11.63 7.97
N VAL A 272 -1.28 12.08 8.75
CA VAL A 272 0.12 11.65 8.58
C VAL A 272 0.21 10.14 8.66
N GLN A 273 -0.35 9.51 9.70
CA GLN A 273 -0.34 8.06 9.87
C GLN A 273 -1.06 7.31 8.73
N THR A 274 -2.13 7.88 8.18
CA THR A 274 -2.88 7.29 7.05
C THR A 274 -2.04 7.29 5.77
N ILE A 275 -1.36 8.40 5.47
CA ILE A 275 -0.47 8.51 4.31
C ILE A 275 0.75 7.62 4.52
N GLU A 276 1.36 7.65 5.72
CA GLU A 276 2.50 6.79 6.07
C GLU A 276 2.18 5.31 5.92
N CYS A 277 0.99 4.86 6.32
CA CYS A 277 0.56 3.47 6.14
C CYS A 277 0.66 3.04 4.67
N SER A 278 0.11 3.86 3.77
CA SER A 278 0.11 3.57 2.32
C SER A 278 1.50 3.65 1.70
N LEU A 279 2.30 4.66 2.07
CA LEU A 279 3.68 4.79 1.58
C LEU A 279 4.58 3.67 2.10
N ASN A 280 4.45 3.29 3.37
CA ASN A 280 5.21 2.20 3.97
C ASN A 280 4.88 0.88 3.30
N TYR A 281 3.60 0.62 3.00
CA TYR A 281 3.21 -0.57 2.25
C TYR A 281 3.92 -0.64 0.89
N LEU A 282 3.86 0.44 0.09
CA LEU A 282 4.55 0.49 -1.20
C LEU A 282 6.07 0.38 -1.06
N LEU A 283 6.67 0.98 -0.03
CA LEU A 283 8.10 0.84 0.25
C LEU A 283 8.47 -0.59 0.63
N THR A 284 7.69 -1.28 1.45
CA THR A 284 7.94 -2.69 1.79
C THR A 284 7.80 -3.58 0.56
N GLU A 285 6.80 -3.35 -0.28
CA GLU A 285 6.57 -4.13 -1.51
C GLU A 285 7.58 -3.82 -2.62
N THR A 286 8.35 -2.72 -2.50
CA THR A 286 9.44 -2.33 -3.43
C THR A 286 10.83 -2.54 -2.84
N GLU A 287 10.95 -3.33 -1.78
CA GLU A 287 12.26 -3.82 -1.31
C GLU A 287 12.78 -4.95 -2.20
N ASP A 288 14.09 -4.96 -2.43
CA ASP A 288 14.76 -6.02 -3.18
C ASP A 288 14.88 -7.28 -2.32
N ALA A 289 13.78 -8.03 -2.26
CA ALA A 289 13.67 -9.28 -1.56
C ALA A 289 13.32 -10.40 -2.57
N PRO A 290 14.23 -11.36 -2.83
CA PRO A 290 14.11 -12.31 -3.94
C PRO A 290 12.90 -13.25 -3.86
N ILE A 291 12.25 -13.34 -2.70
CA ILE A 291 11.06 -14.17 -2.46
C ILE A 291 9.77 -13.44 -2.87
N THR A 292 9.83 -12.12 -3.03
CA THR A 292 8.66 -11.28 -3.32
C THR A 292 8.28 -11.37 -4.80
N ALA A 293 6.99 -11.47 -5.10
CA ALA A 293 6.51 -11.40 -6.46
C ALA A 293 6.58 -9.96 -6.99
N ALA A 294 6.65 -9.80 -8.31
CA ALA A 294 6.63 -8.48 -8.91
C ALA A 294 5.35 -7.72 -8.51
N LEU A 295 5.49 -6.47 -8.11
CA LEU A 295 4.42 -5.54 -7.77
C LEU A 295 3.90 -4.84 -9.04
N LEU A 296 4.82 -4.43 -9.92
CA LEU A 296 4.51 -3.70 -11.16
C LEU A 296 5.13 -4.41 -12.36
N GLU A 297 4.51 -4.22 -13.52
CA GLU A 297 4.92 -4.81 -14.79
C GLU A 297 4.93 -3.75 -15.90
N ALA A 298 5.88 -3.87 -16.82
CA ALA A 298 5.80 -3.24 -18.13
C ALA A 298 5.93 -4.27 -19.25
N GLN A 299 5.17 -4.06 -20.32
CA GLN A 299 5.25 -4.86 -21.54
C GLN A 299 6.27 -4.23 -22.48
N MET A 300 7.13 -5.05 -23.05
CA MET A 300 8.09 -4.64 -24.06
C MET A 300 7.60 -5.11 -25.43
N GLU A 301 7.48 -4.18 -26.37
CA GLU A 301 6.98 -4.42 -27.71
C GLU A 301 7.93 -3.83 -28.76
N LEU A 302 8.00 -4.48 -29.92
CA LEU A 302 8.74 -3.95 -31.07
C LEU A 302 7.77 -3.10 -31.91
N GLN A 303 7.99 -1.80 -31.93
CA GLN A 303 7.26 -0.83 -32.76
C GLN A 303 8.26 -0.14 -33.67
N ALA A 304 8.63 -0.80 -34.78
CA ALA A 304 9.67 -0.33 -35.69
C ALA A 304 9.47 1.16 -36.04
N PRO A 305 10.52 2.00 -35.92
CA PRO A 305 11.94 1.63 -35.73
C PRO A 305 12.38 1.36 -34.28
N ASP A 306 11.51 1.51 -33.28
CA ASP A 306 11.86 1.53 -31.86
C ASP A 306 11.37 0.32 -31.05
N ILE A 307 12.00 0.09 -29.90
CA ILE A 307 11.50 -0.82 -28.86
C ILE A 307 10.76 0.02 -27.83
N SER A 308 9.45 -0.15 -27.73
CA SER A 308 8.62 0.62 -26.81
C SER A 308 8.23 -0.18 -25.57
N PHE A 309 8.07 0.54 -24.46
CA PHE A 309 7.55 -0.01 -23.20
C PHE A 309 6.15 0.52 -22.94
N GLN A 310 5.27 -0.34 -22.46
CA GLN A 310 3.94 0.02 -21.97
C GLN A 310 3.79 -0.44 -20.52
N PRO A 311 3.75 0.48 -19.53
CA PRO A 311 3.89 1.94 -19.64
C PRO A 311 5.32 2.37 -20.03
N SER A 312 5.46 3.61 -20.51
CA SER A 312 6.75 4.16 -20.95
C SER A 312 7.78 4.23 -19.82
N MET A 313 9.06 4.02 -20.16
CA MET A 313 10.21 4.16 -19.25
C MET A 313 10.85 5.55 -19.30
N ASP A 314 10.22 6.50 -19.98
CA ASP A 314 10.63 7.90 -19.98
C ASP A 314 10.04 8.62 -18.75
N VAL A 315 10.89 9.37 -18.04
CA VAL A 315 10.53 10.11 -16.82
C VAL A 315 9.61 11.29 -17.15
N GLU A 316 9.76 11.90 -18.33
CA GLU A 316 8.95 13.05 -18.76
C GLU A 316 7.59 12.62 -19.34
N SER A 317 7.39 11.32 -19.59
CA SER A 317 6.16 10.80 -20.18
C SER A 317 4.99 10.83 -19.19
N LYS A 318 3.91 11.52 -19.56
CA LYS A 318 2.66 11.57 -18.79
C LYS A 318 2.00 10.20 -18.57
N ASN A 319 2.26 9.25 -19.46
CA ASN A 319 1.75 7.88 -19.39
C ASN A 319 2.86 6.87 -19.06
N GLY A 320 3.96 7.34 -18.46
CA GLY A 320 5.10 6.53 -18.05
C GLY A 320 4.92 5.88 -16.67
N LEU A 321 5.80 4.94 -16.35
CA LEU A 321 5.84 4.26 -15.06
C LEU A 321 6.05 5.24 -13.90
N TYR A 322 6.95 6.23 -14.07
CA TYR A 322 7.20 7.27 -13.08
C TYR A 322 5.92 8.05 -12.77
N SER A 323 5.26 8.54 -13.81
CA SER A 323 4.01 9.28 -13.67
C SER A 323 2.91 8.43 -13.06
N LEU A 324 2.79 7.15 -13.42
CA LEU A 324 1.82 6.24 -12.79
C LEU A 324 2.03 6.15 -11.27
N VAL A 325 3.28 5.95 -10.81
CA VAL A 325 3.59 5.87 -9.38
C VAL A 325 3.40 7.22 -8.70
N ASP A 326 3.79 8.32 -9.34
CA ASP A 326 3.59 9.67 -8.79
C ASP A 326 2.10 9.97 -8.60
N HIS A 327 1.23 9.67 -9.58
CA HIS A 327 -0.20 9.84 -9.41
C HIS A 327 -0.81 8.91 -8.33
N ILE A 328 -0.27 7.70 -8.13
CA ILE A 328 -0.67 6.84 -7.00
C ILE A 328 -0.33 7.53 -5.67
N ILE A 329 0.85 8.13 -5.57
CA ILE A 329 1.25 8.91 -4.39
C ILE A 329 0.33 10.12 -4.23
N GLU A 330 0.02 10.85 -5.31
CA GLU A 330 -0.91 11.98 -5.27
C GLU A 330 -2.29 11.56 -4.76
N ASP A 331 -2.84 10.43 -5.20
CA ASP A 331 -4.11 9.91 -4.71
C ASP A 331 -4.08 9.59 -3.21
N ILE A 332 -2.95 9.06 -2.71
CA ILE A 332 -2.74 8.79 -1.29
C ILE A 332 -2.77 10.11 -0.51
N TYR A 333 -2.05 11.14 -0.97
CA TYR A 333 -2.00 12.43 -0.30
C TYR A 333 -3.33 13.18 -0.38
N LYS A 334 -4.05 13.06 -1.50
CA LYS A 334 -5.36 13.70 -1.75
C LYS A 334 -6.39 13.34 -0.69
N GLN A 335 -6.25 12.22 0.03
CA GLN A 335 -7.05 11.88 1.21
C GLN A 335 -7.11 13.05 2.23
N ALA A 336 -6.01 13.79 2.41
CA ALA A 336 -5.95 14.93 3.33
C ALA A 336 -6.77 16.16 2.87
N THR A 337 -7.27 16.18 1.63
CA THR A 337 -8.13 17.28 1.14
C THR A 337 -9.59 17.15 1.57
N PHE A 338 -10.01 15.97 1.98
CA PHE A 338 -11.43 15.67 2.23
C PHE A 338 -11.87 15.91 3.68
N ILE A 339 -10.93 16.20 4.59
CA ILE A 339 -11.27 16.68 5.93
C ILE A 339 -11.21 18.22 5.93
N PRO A 340 -12.30 18.91 6.30
CA PRO A 340 -12.30 20.37 6.44
C PRO A 340 -11.28 20.83 7.50
N TYR A 341 -10.59 21.94 7.24
CA TYR A 341 -9.59 22.47 8.15
C TYR A 341 -10.23 23.09 9.40
N ILE A 342 -9.86 22.57 10.56
CA ILE A 342 -10.57 22.82 11.82
C ILE A 342 -10.21 24.19 12.43
N THR A 343 -8.93 24.59 12.38
CA THR A 343 -8.43 25.82 13.03
C THR A 343 -8.89 27.12 12.37
N ASN A 344 -9.20 27.07 11.07
CA ASN A 344 -9.67 28.25 10.34
C ASN A 344 -10.62 27.86 9.23
N LEU A 345 -11.88 27.59 9.58
CA LEU A 345 -12.95 27.30 8.62
C LEU A 345 -13.16 28.44 7.58
N SER A 346 -12.63 29.64 7.84
CA SER A 346 -12.72 30.81 6.95
C SER A 346 -11.56 30.89 5.94
N MET A 347 -10.38 30.37 6.27
CA MET A 347 -9.26 30.27 5.32
C MET A 347 -9.26 28.86 4.72
N LYS A 348 -9.40 28.78 3.40
CA LYS A 348 -9.38 27.53 2.62
C LYS A 348 -7.99 26.87 2.58
N GLU A 349 -7.26 26.84 3.69
CA GLU A 349 -6.08 26.00 3.81
C GLU A 349 -6.54 24.54 3.96
N SER A 350 -5.85 23.64 3.27
CA SER A 350 -6.12 22.21 3.32
C SER A 350 -5.01 21.51 4.08
N TYR A 351 -5.33 20.47 4.85
CA TYR A 351 -4.30 19.62 5.47
C TYR A 351 -3.31 19.08 4.45
N MET A 352 -3.69 18.97 3.17
CA MET A 352 -2.80 18.62 2.06
C MET A 352 -1.51 19.44 2.05
N THR A 353 -1.58 20.75 2.28
CA THR A 353 -0.40 21.62 2.28
C THR A 353 0.56 21.24 3.42
N LYS A 354 0.02 20.98 4.61
CA LYS A 354 0.79 20.51 5.77
C LYS A 354 1.41 19.13 5.51
N MET A 355 0.66 18.20 4.91
CA MET A 355 1.15 16.87 4.55
C MET A 355 2.30 16.95 3.53
N ASN A 356 2.20 17.86 2.56
CA ASN A 356 3.26 18.09 1.57
C ASN A 356 4.53 18.73 2.18
N GLN A 357 4.42 19.42 3.32
CA GLN A 357 5.55 20.01 4.03
C GLN A 357 6.18 19.04 5.06
N ASN A 358 5.52 17.93 5.36
CA ASN A 358 6.02 16.96 6.33
C ASN A 358 7.28 16.25 5.79
N GLU A 359 8.40 16.44 6.48
CA GLU A 359 9.71 15.93 6.07
C GLU A 359 9.77 14.39 5.97
N ASN A 360 9.10 13.67 6.88
CA ASN A 360 9.09 12.21 6.85
C ASN A 360 8.34 11.68 5.63
N LEU A 361 7.17 12.26 5.34
CA LEU A 361 6.37 11.93 4.18
C LEU A 361 7.13 12.25 2.88
N LEU A 362 7.77 13.43 2.79
CA LEU A 362 8.61 13.81 1.66
C LEU A 362 9.77 12.84 1.43
N LYS A 363 10.45 12.42 2.51
CA LYS A 363 11.54 11.44 2.45
C LYS A 363 11.05 10.10 1.90
N LYS A 364 9.90 9.60 2.36
CA LYS A 364 9.30 8.35 1.88
C LYS A 364 8.85 8.43 0.42
N ARG A 365 8.21 9.55 0.02
CA ARG A 365 7.84 9.83 -1.38
C ARG A 365 9.08 9.80 -2.28
N LYS A 366 10.12 10.54 -1.90
CA LYS A 366 11.38 10.58 -2.66
C LYS A 366 12.01 9.19 -2.76
N GLN A 367 12.10 8.45 -1.66
CA GLN A 367 12.66 7.10 -1.64
C GLN A 367 11.92 6.16 -2.62
N LEU A 368 10.60 6.24 -2.70
CA LEU A 368 9.81 5.43 -3.62
C LEU A 368 10.07 5.82 -5.08
N LEU A 369 10.09 7.12 -5.39
CA LEU A 369 10.38 7.62 -6.75
C LEU A 369 11.82 7.30 -7.19
N ASP A 370 12.80 7.45 -6.30
CA ASP A 370 14.20 7.09 -6.55
C ASP A 370 14.33 5.60 -6.93
N ARG A 371 13.59 4.70 -6.25
CA ARG A 371 13.55 3.26 -6.59
C ARG A 371 12.97 3.01 -7.99
N VAL A 372 11.90 3.73 -8.34
CA VAL A 372 11.28 3.65 -9.66
C VAL A 372 12.28 4.10 -10.75
N GLU A 373 12.99 5.21 -10.54
CA GLU A 373 14.01 5.68 -11.49
C GLU A 373 15.16 4.67 -11.66
N ILE A 374 15.62 4.04 -10.57
CA ILE A 374 16.68 3.03 -10.63
C ILE A 374 16.24 1.84 -11.49
N VAL A 375 15.01 1.36 -11.29
CA VAL A 375 14.46 0.24 -12.06
C VAL A 375 14.20 0.62 -13.52
N MET A 376 13.71 1.83 -13.79
CA MET A 376 13.56 2.34 -15.15
C MET A 376 14.91 2.36 -15.89
N LYS A 377 15.99 2.83 -15.24
CA LYS A 377 17.35 2.79 -15.80
C LYS A 377 17.81 1.35 -16.08
N LYS A 378 17.53 0.40 -15.18
CA LYS A 378 17.85 -1.02 -15.39
C LYS A 378 17.07 -1.62 -16.57
N ALA A 379 15.79 -1.28 -16.72
CA ALA A 379 14.96 -1.72 -17.84
C ALA A 379 15.42 -1.11 -19.18
N LEU A 380 15.83 0.16 -19.19
CA LEU A 380 16.41 0.81 -20.38
C LEU A 380 17.76 0.19 -20.77
N ASN A 381 18.63 -0.09 -19.80
CA ASN A 381 19.87 -0.82 -20.06
C ASN A 381 19.61 -2.22 -20.64
N TYR A 382 18.56 -2.89 -20.16
CA TYR A 382 18.12 -4.17 -20.73
C TYR A 382 17.64 -4.02 -22.18
N ARG A 383 16.86 -2.98 -22.51
CA ARG A 383 16.50 -2.64 -23.90
C ARG A 383 17.75 -2.48 -24.75
N SER A 384 18.76 -1.75 -24.28
CA SER A 384 19.98 -1.49 -25.06
C SER A 384 20.79 -2.73 -25.40
N THR A 385 20.61 -3.84 -24.67
CA THR A 385 21.23 -5.11 -25.07
C THR A 385 20.73 -5.63 -26.41
N PHE A 386 19.55 -5.19 -26.86
CA PHE A 386 18.97 -5.56 -28.15
C PHE A 386 19.29 -4.57 -29.28
N ASP A 387 19.92 -3.42 -28.99
CA ASP A 387 20.29 -2.42 -30.01
C ASP A 387 21.26 -3.01 -31.05
N ALA A 388 22.05 -4.03 -30.67
CA ALA A 388 22.90 -4.79 -31.58
C ALA A 388 22.13 -5.50 -32.71
N TYR A 389 20.84 -5.77 -32.50
CA TYR A 389 19.95 -6.41 -33.48
C TYR A 389 19.11 -5.39 -34.28
N SER A 390 19.30 -4.08 -34.06
CA SER A 390 18.45 -3.02 -34.61
C SER A 390 18.34 -3.00 -36.13
N TYR A 391 19.44 -3.33 -36.82
CA TYR A 391 19.49 -3.48 -38.28
C TYR A 391 18.39 -4.43 -38.81
N LEU A 392 17.98 -5.44 -38.04
CA LEU A 392 16.96 -6.40 -38.46
C LEU A 392 15.59 -5.77 -38.73
N TRP A 393 15.22 -4.70 -38.03
CA TRP A 393 13.91 -4.05 -38.18
C TRP A 393 13.99 -2.61 -38.70
N ILE A 394 15.19 -2.02 -38.78
CA ILE A 394 15.43 -0.71 -39.38
C ILE A 394 15.69 -0.83 -40.89
N ASP A 395 16.47 -1.83 -41.31
CA ASP A 395 16.92 -1.93 -42.70
C ASP A 395 15.82 -2.45 -43.63
N ASP A 396 15.79 -1.93 -44.87
CA ASP A 396 14.92 -2.47 -45.92
C ASP A 396 15.51 -3.78 -46.47
N ARG A 397 14.77 -4.87 -46.24
CA ARG A 397 15.10 -6.22 -46.71
C ARG A 397 15.36 -6.28 -48.22
N ASN A 398 14.57 -5.58 -49.03
CA ASN A 398 14.69 -5.63 -50.49
C ASN A 398 15.94 -4.89 -50.95
N GLU A 399 16.25 -3.75 -50.34
CA GLU A 399 17.45 -2.98 -50.64
C GLU A 399 18.71 -3.78 -50.27
N PHE A 400 18.72 -4.38 -49.08
CA PHE A 400 19.80 -5.27 -48.65
C PHE A 400 19.97 -6.45 -49.61
N MET A 401 18.88 -7.09 -50.05
CA MET A 401 18.95 -8.18 -51.03
C MET A 401 19.56 -7.71 -52.35
N GLN A 402 19.13 -6.56 -52.88
CA GLN A 402 19.68 -6.03 -54.14
C GLN A 402 21.17 -5.75 -54.02
N GLN A 403 21.61 -5.16 -52.91
CA GLN A 403 23.02 -4.92 -52.63
C GLN A 403 23.80 -6.25 -52.53
N PHE A 404 23.24 -7.24 -51.84
CA PHE A 404 23.83 -8.57 -51.73
C PHE A 404 23.99 -9.25 -53.10
N LEU A 405 22.99 -9.12 -53.99
CA LEU A 405 23.06 -9.67 -55.35
C LEU A 405 24.09 -8.96 -56.25
N LEU A 406 24.37 -7.68 -55.99
CA LEU A 406 25.33 -6.88 -56.75
C LEU A 406 26.80 -7.13 -56.33
N TYR A 407 27.04 -7.29 -55.03
CA TYR A 407 28.40 -7.30 -54.47
C TYR A 407 28.80 -8.62 -53.78
N GLY A 408 27.86 -9.53 -53.55
CA GLY A 408 28.09 -10.83 -52.93
C GLY A 408 28.38 -10.78 -51.42
N GLN A 409 28.37 -9.58 -50.84
CA GLN A 409 28.63 -9.31 -49.42
C GLN A 409 27.78 -8.14 -48.93
N ALA A 410 27.59 -8.03 -47.61
CA ALA A 410 26.99 -6.86 -46.99
C ALA A 410 27.93 -5.65 -47.20
N VAL A 411 27.45 -4.64 -47.93
CA VAL A 411 28.21 -3.42 -48.21
C VAL A 411 27.95 -2.41 -47.10
N SER A 412 29.01 -1.82 -46.53
CA SER A 412 28.87 -0.77 -45.53
C SER A 412 28.19 0.46 -46.14
N GLN A 413 27.42 1.18 -45.33
CA GLN A 413 26.76 2.42 -45.74
C GLN A 413 27.77 3.49 -46.22
N GLU A 414 28.98 3.50 -45.63
CA GLU A 414 30.10 4.36 -46.05
C GLU A 414 30.63 4.01 -47.46
N ASP A 415 30.64 2.73 -47.81
CA ASP A 415 31.10 2.26 -49.12
C ASP A 415 30.03 2.53 -50.21
N LEU A 416 28.74 2.43 -49.86
CA LEU A 416 27.61 2.80 -50.72
C LEU A 416 27.61 4.29 -51.09
N ASP A 417 27.93 5.16 -50.13
CA ASP A 417 28.04 6.61 -50.37
C ASP A 417 29.24 6.94 -51.29
N LEU A 418 30.34 6.21 -51.17
CA LEU A 418 31.51 6.32 -52.07
C LEU A 418 31.21 5.81 -53.48
N ILE A 419 30.40 4.76 -53.61
CA ILE A 419 29.93 4.25 -54.91
C ILE A 419 28.97 5.25 -55.58
N ASN A 420 28.01 5.80 -54.83
CA ASN A 420 27.03 6.77 -55.34
C ASN A 420 27.63 8.12 -55.73
N THR A 421 28.77 8.52 -55.14
CA THR A 421 29.49 9.75 -55.48
C THR A 421 30.44 9.63 -56.68
N GLY A 422 30.46 8.48 -57.37
CA GLY A 422 31.05 8.34 -58.71
C GLY A 422 32.22 7.36 -58.83
N GLY A 423 32.49 6.53 -57.83
CA GLY A 423 33.58 5.54 -57.85
C GLY A 423 33.24 4.21 -58.52
N ILE A 424 32.72 4.18 -59.76
CA ILE A 424 32.57 2.92 -60.51
C ILE A 424 33.83 2.69 -61.37
N GLN A 425 34.80 1.91 -60.87
CA GLN A 425 35.77 1.27 -61.76
C GLN A 425 35.14 -0.01 -62.31
N ARG A 426 34.58 0.07 -63.53
CA ARG A 426 34.45 -1.12 -64.37
C ARG A 426 35.86 -1.60 -64.67
N THR A 427 36.10 -2.87 -64.42
CA THR A 427 37.32 -3.60 -64.74
C THR A 427 37.97 -3.12 -66.05
N SER A 428 39.19 -2.61 -65.95
CA SER A 428 40.22 -2.84 -66.96
C SER A 428 41.58 -2.79 -66.29
N GLU A 429 42.15 -3.97 -66.11
CA GLU A 429 43.57 -4.29 -66.10
C GLU A 429 44.55 -3.31 -65.40
N LEU A 430 45.16 -3.85 -64.33
CA LEU A 430 46.50 -3.51 -63.80
C LEU A 430 46.57 -2.17 -63.05
N ASP A 431 46.39 -2.20 -61.73
CA ASP A 431 47.35 -1.57 -60.81
C ASP A 431 47.11 -2.04 -59.37
N ASP A 432 48.16 -2.64 -58.80
CA ASP A 432 48.26 -3.05 -57.41
C ASP A 432 48.25 -1.83 -56.48
N ASN A 433 47.54 -1.97 -55.36
CA ASN A 433 47.63 -1.15 -54.15
C ASN A 433 47.10 0.30 -54.24
N SER A 434 45.77 0.46 -54.23
CA SER A 434 45.03 1.37 -53.31
C SER A 434 43.62 1.66 -53.82
N SER A 435 42.62 0.89 -53.37
CA SER A 435 41.20 1.31 -53.28
C SER A 435 40.37 0.17 -52.66
N ASN A 436 39.95 0.34 -51.40
CA ASN A 436 38.94 -0.53 -50.76
C ASN A 436 37.55 -0.15 -51.31
N LEU A 437 37.25 -0.47 -52.56
CA LEU A 437 35.92 -0.28 -53.14
C LEU A 437 35.29 -1.66 -53.43
N PRO A 438 34.00 -1.87 -53.10
CA PRO A 438 33.30 -3.12 -53.37
C PRO A 438 33.30 -3.45 -54.87
N VAL A 439 33.86 -4.60 -55.24
CA VAL A 439 33.88 -5.08 -56.63
C VAL A 439 32.55 -5.75 -56.93
N LEU A 440 31.93 -5.43 -58.07
CA LEU A 440 30.73 -6.11 -58.56
C LEU A 440 31.01 -7.61 -58.76
N LYS A 441 30.48 -8.44 -57.87
CA LYS A 441 30.61 -9.89 -57.91
C LYS A 441 29.28 -10.50 -57.47
N PRO A 442 28.62 -11.31 -58.31
CA PRO A 442 27.39 -11.99 -57.91
C PRO A 442 27.70 -12.96 -56.75
N PRO A 443 26.78 -13.10 -55.78
CA PRO A 443 26.97 -13.96 -54.62
C PRO A 443 27.14 -15.43 -55.01
N THR A 444 28.05 -16.13 -54.33
CA THR A 444 28.18 -17.59 -54.44
C THR A 444 27.15 -18.30 -53.56
N LEU A 445 26.85 -19.56 -53.89
CA LEU A 445 25.94 -20.39 -53.08
C LEU A 445 26.41 -20.55 -51.63
N GLU A 446 27.73 -20.58 -51.42
CA GLU A 446 28.35 -20.59 -50.09
C GLU A 446 28.05 -19.31 -49.30
N GLN A 447 28.07 -18.14 -49.95
CA GLN A 447 27.73 -16.86 -49.31
C GLN A 447 26.23 -16.80 -48.94
N PHE A 448 25.34 -17.33 -49.78
CA PHE A 448 23.93 -17.49 -49.41
C PHE A 448 23.77 -18.40 -48.18
N LYS A 449 24.49 -19.52 -48.15
CA LYS A 449 24.50 -20.43 -47.00
C LYS A 449 24.97 -19.73 -45.73
N GLU A 450 26.09 -19.01 -45.78
CA GLU A 450 26.63 -18.25 -44.64
C GLU A 450 25.62 -17.23 -44.10
N GLN A 451 24.93 -16.49 -44.97
CA GLN A 451 23.89 -15.54 -44.56
C GLN A 451 22.68 -16.25 -43.92
N ILE A 452 22.22 -17.37 -44.50
CA ILE A 452 21.12 -18.14 -43.94
C ILE A 452 21.50 -18.70 -42.55
N ASP A 453 22.67 -19.32 -42.44
CA ASP A 453 23.21 -19.87 -41.18
C ASP A 453 23.38 -18.77 -40.12
N TYR A 454 23.80 -17.57 -40.52
CA TYR A 454 23.90 -16.41 -39.64
C TYR A 454 22.55 -16.03 -39.01
N TYR A 455 21.49 -15.87 -39.83
CA TYR A 455 20.16 -15.56 -39.30
C TYR A 455 19.54 -16.72 -38.51
N GLU A 456 19.82 -17.98 -38.87
CA GLU A 456 19.39 -19.14 -38.09
C GLU A 456 20.07 -19.20 -36.72
N LYS A 457 21.35 -18.85 -36.64
CA LYS A 457 22.07 -18.73 -35.37
C LYS A 457 21.47 -17.63 -34.48
N ILE A 458 21.17 -16.45 -35.04
CA ILE A 458 20.51 -15.37 -34.28
C ILE A 458 19.13 -15.80 -33.80
N TYR A 459 18.38 -16.54 -34.64
CA TYR A 459 17.10 -17.10 -34.25
C TYR A 459 17.21 -18.03 -33.03
N GLU A 460 18.25 -18.88 -32.96
CA GLU A 460 18.51 -19.73 -31.80
C GLU A 460 18.92 -18.93 -30.56
N GLU A 461 19.75 -17.90 -30.71
CA GLU A 461 20.18 -17.01 -29.63
C GLU A 461 19.00 -16.27 -29.01
N VAL A 462 18.16 -15.63 -29.83
CA VAL A 462 16.93 -14.95 -29.39
C VAL A 462 15.92 -15.97 -28.84
N GLY A 463 15.90 -17.19 -29.37
CA GLY A 463 15.10 -18.30 -28.87
C GLY A 463 15.37 -18.65 -27.40
N LYS A 464 16.62 -18.48 -26.94
CA LYS A 464 17.04 -18.75 -25.55
C LYS A 464 16.73 -17.63 -24.57
N VAL A 465 16.43 -16.42 -25.05
CA VAL A 465 16.11 -15.27 -24.18
C VAL A 465 14.81 -15.53 -23.41
N ASP A 466 14.82 -15.32 -22.10
CA ASP A 466 13.62 -15.48 -21.28
C ASP A 466 12.52 -14.48 -21.67
N GLY A 467 11.26 -14.94 -21.64
CA GLY A 467 10.13 -14.08 -21.99
C GLY A 467 9.80 -13.03 -20.93
N SER A 468 10.35 -13.15 -19.72
CA SER A 468 10.05 -12.25 -18.61
C SER A 468 11.28 -12.09 -17.72
N THR A 469 11.71 -10.85 -17.50
CA THR A 469 12.88 -10.52 -16.67
C THR A 469 12.43 -9.71 -15.46
N LYS A 470 12.88 -10.11 -14.26
CA LYS A 470 12.60 -9.37 -13.02
C LYS A 470 13.77 -8.47 -12.64
N PHE A 471 13.46 -7.27 -12.15
CA PHE A 471 14.40 -6.28 -11.64
C PHE A 471 14.04 -5.94 -10.20
N ASP A 472 15.05 -5.95 -9.33
CA ASP A 472 14.97 -5.61 -7.90
C ASP A 472 13.80 -6.32 -7.18
N SER A 473 13.48 -7.53 -7.62
CA SER A 473 12.40 -8.40 -7.14
C SER A 473 10.96 -7.90 -7.36
N TRP A 474 10.70 -6.60 -7.30
CA TRP A 474 9.37 -5.99 -7.34
C TRP A 474 8.93 -5.52 -8.73
N PHE A 475 9.81 -5.46 -9.73
CA PHE A 475 9.46 -5.02 -11.08
C PHE A 475 9.71 -6.10 -12.11
N ARG A 476 8.81 -6.25 -13.09
CA ARG A 476 8.93 -7.24 -14.16
C ARG A 476 8.76 -6.59 -15.53
N VAL A 477 9.64 -6.94 -16.47
CA VAL A 477 9.46 -6.66 -17.89
C VAL A 477 8.98 -7.92 -18.58
N ASP A 478 7.79 -7.86 -19.19
CA ASP A 478 7.28 -8.92 -20.07
C ASP A 478 7.73 -8.65 -21.51
N ALA A 479 8.74 -9.41 -21.96
CA ALA A 479 9.33 -9.34 -23.28
C ALA A 479 8.75 -10.36 -24.26
N ARG A 480 7.70 -11.11 -23.91
CA ARG A 480 7.16 -12.18 -24.76
C ARG A 480 6.70 -11.66 -26.13
N LYS A 481 6.01 -10.52 -26.15
CA LYS A 481 5.54 -9.89 -27.41
C LYS A 481 6.70 -9.40 -28.27
N PHE A 482 7.65 -8.69 -27.67
CA PHE A 482 8.89 -8.28 -28.36
C PHE A 482 9.65 -9.49 -28.92
N LYS A 483 9.88 -10.53 -28.12
CA LYS A 483 10.56 -11.76 -28.54
C LYS A 483 9.87 -12.40 -29.75
N GLN A 484 8.54 -12.52 -29.72
CA GLN A 484 7.77 -13.04 -30.85
C GLN A 484 7.93 -12.18 -32.11
N ALA A 485 7.87 -10.84 -31.96
CA ALA A 485 8.06 -9.92 -33.08
C ALA A 485 9.47 -10.03 -33.68
N LEU A 486 10.52 -10.03 -32.83
CA LEU A 486 11.92 -10.16 -33.26
C LEU A 486 12.17 -11.50 -33.97
N ILE A 487 11.67 -12.60 -33.42
CA ILE A 487 11.73 -13.93 -34.07
C ILE A 487 11.08 -13.90 -35.45
N ASN A 488 9.92 -13.25 -35.59
CA ASN A 488 9.24 -13.15 -36.88
C ASN A 488 10.05 -12.33 -37.88
N VAL A 489 10.72 -11.26 -37.44
CA VAL A 489 11.62 -10.46 -38.28
C VAL A 489 12.82 -11.29 -38.74
N ILE A 490 13.50 -12.02 -37.84
CA ILE A 490 14.64 -12.88 -38.20
C ILE A 490 14.22 -13.96 -39.20
N LYS A 491 13.07 -14.61 -38.98
CA LYS A 491 12.52 -15.60 -39.92
C LYS A 491 12.24 -15.01 -41.29
N ARG A 492 11.78 -13.76 -41.35
CA ARG A 492 11.54 -13.04 -42.62
C ARG A 492 12.83 -12.75 -43.39
N TRP A 493 13.94 -12.47 -42.70
CA TRP A 493 15.27 -12.34 -43.33
C TRP A 493 15.75 -13.68 -43.89
N SER A 494 15.74 -14.75 -43.08
CA SER A 494 16.10 -16.10 -43.55
C SER A 494 15.23 -16.56 -44.73
N LEU A 495 13.91 -16.31 -44.65
CA LEU A 495 12.97 -16.65 -45.73
C LEU A 495 13.25 -15.87 -47.01
N MET A 496 13.72 -14.63 -46.94
CA MET A 496 14.02 -13.82 -48.13
C MET A 496 15.14 -14.43 -48.97
N PHE A 497 16.25 -14.86 -48.35
CA PHE A 497 17.34 -15.55 -49.05
C PHE A 497 16.88 -16.88 -49.62
N LYS A 498 16.14 -17.65 -48.81
CA LYS A 498 15.57 -18.93 -49.20
C LYS A 498 14.61 -18.79 -50.40
N GLN A 499 13.71 -17.81 -50.36
CA GLN A 499 12.76 -17.53 -51.44
C GLN A 499 13.49 -17.10 -52.72
N HIS A 500 14.52 -16.26 -52.62
CA HIS A 500 15.31 -15.89 -53.79
C HIS A 500 15.97 -17.11 -54.44
N LEU A 501 16.50 -18.06 -53.66
CA LEU A 501 17.04 -19.31 -54.20
C LEU A 501 15.94 -20.18 -54.84
N ILE A 502 14.75 -20.24 -54.22
CA ILE A 502 13.59 -20.94 -54.80
C ILE A 502 13.18 -20.31 -56.13
N ASP A 503 13.02 -19.00 -56.17
CA ASP A 503 12.60 -18.25 -57.36
C ASP A 503 13.67 -18.35 -58.45
N HIS A 504 14.96 -18.32 -58.10
CA HIS A 504 16.05 -18.51 -59.04
C HIS A 504 16.02 -19.90 -59.68
N VAL A 505 15.85 -20.96 -58.89
CA VAL A 505 15.74 -22.34 -59.41
C VAL A 505 14.49 -22.50 -60.28
N THR A 506 13.35 -22.00 -59.81
CA THR A 506 12.07 -22.11 -60.51
C THR A 506 12.10 -21.35 -61.83
N THR A 507 12.53 -20.09 -61.84
CA THR A 507 12.63 -19.26 -63.04
C THR A 507 13.63 -19.84 -64.03
N SER A 508 14.79 -20.31 -63.57
CA SER A 508 15.80 -20.93 -64.44
C SER A 508 15.28 -22.20 -65.13
N LEU A 509 14.50 -23.02 -64.40
CA LEU A 509 13.89 -24.24 -64.95
C LEU A 509 12.70 -23.94 -65.85
N GLU A 510 11.88 -22.94 -65.52
CA GLU A 510 10.80 -22.46 -66.40
C GLU A 510 11.34 -21.87 -67.70
N ASP A 511 12.39 -21.04 -67.63
CA ASP A 511 13.07 -20.48 -68.80
C ASP A 511 13.69 -21.58 -69.66
N LEU A 512 14.28 -22.60 -69.04
CA LEU A 512 14.79 -23.77 -69.74
C LEU A 512 13.66 -24.57 -70.40
N ASN A 513 12.56 -24.83 -69.70
CA ASN A 513 11.39 -25.53 -70.23
C ASN A 513 10.76 -24.75 -71.39
N ASN A 514 10.61 -23.43 -71.26
CA ASN A 514 10.13 -22.55 -72.33
C ASN A 514 11.07 -22.59 -73.54
N PHE A 515 12.39 -22.56 -73.32
CA PHE A 515 13.38 -22.70 -74.37
C PHE A 515 13.31 -24.06 -75.07
N ILE A 516 13.17 -25.15 -74.32
CA ILE A 516 12.97 -26.51 -74.86
C ILE A 516 11.68 -26.55 -75.69
N GLN A 517 10.55 -26.07 -75.17
CA GLN A 517 9.27 -26.08 -75.91
C GLN A 517 9.33 -25.27 -77.21
N VAL A 518 9.94 -24.08 -77.19
CA VAL A 518 10.11 -23.24 -78.39
C VAL A 518 11.04 -23.94 -79.39
N SER A 519 12.14 -24.52 -78.91
CA SER A 519 13.11 -25.22 -79.76
C SER A 519 12.51 -26.50 -80.36
N THR A 520 11.83 -27.34 -79.58
CA THR A 520 11.15 -28.55 -80.05
C THR A 520 10.04 -28.21 -81.05
N LYS A 521 9.23 -27.16 -80.82
CA LYS A 521 8.24 -26.69 -81.80
C LYS A 521 8.89 -26.17 -83.07
N GLY A 522 9.99 -25.42 -82.96
CA GLY A 522 10.76 -24.92 -84.10
C GLY A 522 11.41 -26.02 -84.93
N LEU A 523 11.82 -27.12 -84.28
CA LEU A 523 12.40 -28.32 -84.92
C LEU A 523 11.35 -29.29 -85.48
N SER A 524 10.09 -29.22 -85.02
CA SER A 524 8.98 -30.09 -85.47
C SER A 524 8.23 -29.55 -86.69
N VAL A 525 8.76 -28.53 -87.38
CA VAL A 525 8.18 -27.97 -88.60
C VAL A 525 8.45 -28.91 -89.77
N ASP A 526 7.40 -29.47 -90.38
CA ASP A 526 7.51 -30.32 -91.56
C ASP A 526 8.14 -29.55 -92.74
N LEU A 527 9.34 -30.00 -93.15
CA LEU A 527 10.05 -29.42 -94.29
C LEU A 527 9.47 -29.98 -95.60
N GLN A 528 8.71 -29.15 -96.32
CA GLN A 528 8.31 -29.44 -97.70
C GLN A 528 9.36 -28.91 -98.69
N ASP A 529 9.62 -29.68 -99.75
CA ASP A 529 10.57 -29.31 -100.81
C ASP A 529 10.24 -27.93 -101.40
N GLY A 530 11.17 -26.99 -101.26
CA GLY A 530 11.07 -25.61 -101.78
C GLY A 530 10.83 -24.51 -100.73
N ASN A 531 10.64 -24.85 -99.45
CA ASN A 531 10.40 -23.84 -98.40
C ASN A 531 11.70 -23.41 -97.68
N TYR A 532 12.44 -22.49 -98.32
CA TYR A 532 13.72 -21.97 -97.82
C TYR A 532 13.60 -21.23 -96.48
N ASP A 533 12.49 -20.52 -96.24
CA ASP A 533 12.24 -19.79 -94.99
C ASP A 533 12.04 -20.73 -93.79
N ALA A 534 11.39 -21.89 -94.01
CA ALA A 534 11.25 -22.93 -92.98
C ALA A 534 12.61 -23.55 -92.62
N LEU A 535 13.48 -23.80 -93.61
CA LEU A 535 14.83 -24.32 -93.38
C LEU A 535 15.70 -23.33 -92.58
N ILE A 536 15.66 -22.03 -92.90
CA ILE A 536 16.39 -21.01 -92.14
C ILE A 536 15.88 -20.95 -90.69
N SER A 537 14.57 -21.04 -90.48
CA SER A 537 13.98 -21.07 -89.14
C SER A 537 14.47 -22.29 -88.33
N VAL A 538 14.46 -23.48 -88.92
CA VAL A 538 14.96 -24.71 -88.29
C VAL A 538 16.45 -24.61 -87.99
N MET A 539 17.27 -24.14 -88.94
CA MET A 539 18.71 -23.94 -88.73
C MET A 539 19.02 -22.88 -87.66
N LYS A 540 18.21 -21.83 -87.53
CA LYS A 540 18.33 -20.82 -86.48
C LYS A 540 18.08 -21.41 -85.10
N HIS A 541 17.03 -22.22 -84.92
CA HIS A 541 16.76 -22.90 -83.65
C HIS A 541 17.85 -23.94 -83.33
N LEU A 542 18.36 -24.67 -84.33
CA LEU A 542 19.44 -25.65 -84.16
C LEU A 542 20.79 -24.98 -83.78
N GLY A 543 21.06 -23.79 -84.34
CA GLY A 543 22.17 -22.94 -83.91
C GLY A 543 22.01 -22.42 -82.49
N GLN A 544 20.82 -21.93 -82.13
CA GLN A 544 20.51 -21.46 -80.77
C GLN A 544 20.61 -22.57 -79.72
N VAL A 545 20.19 -23.79 -80.05
CA VAL A 545 20.36 -24.97 -79.18
C VAL A 545 21.85 -25.29 -79.00
N LYS A 546 22.63 -25.30 -80.08
CA LYS A 546 24.08 -25.56 -80.02
C LYS A 546 24.85 -24.49 -79.22
N ASP A 547 24.51 -23.22 -79.40
CA ASP A 547 25.15 -22.10 -78.70
C ASP A 547 24.80 -22.08 -77.20
N ARG A 548 23.57 -22.51 -76.85
CA ARG A 548 23.10 -22.55 -75.47
C ARG A 548 23.44 -23.87 -74.75
N GLN A 549 23.79 -24.94 -75.48
CA GLN A 549 24.08 -26.27 -74.92
C GLN A 549 25.14 -26.23 -73.82
N ILE A 550 26.29 -25.59 -74.08
CA ILE A 550 27.39 -25.49 -73.10
C ILE A 550 26.94 -24.74 -71.84
N ALA A 551 26.27 -23.61 -72.01
CA ALA A 551 25.77 -22.80 -70.89
C ALA A 551 24.65 -23.50 -70.09
N THR A 552 23.82 -24.32 -70.76
CA THR A 552 22.77 -25.12 -70.13
C THR A 552 23.35 -26.30 -69.35
N ASP A 553 24.36 -26.99 -69.88
CA ASP A 553 25.04 -28.10 -69.19
C ASP A 553 25.77 -27.61 -67.93
N GLU A 554 26.41 -26.44 -67.99
CA GLU A 554 27.06 -25.81 -66.84
C GLU A 554 26.08 -25.28 -65.77
N MET A 555 24.79 -25.10 -66.11
CA MET A 555 23.77 -24.57 -65.19
C MET A 555 23.17 -25.65 -64.26
N PHE A 556 23.10 -26.91 -64.69
CA PHE A 556 22.43 -27.97 -63.92
C PHE A 556 23.12 -28.31 -62.60
N GLU A 557 24.45 -28.32 -62.57
CA GLU A 557 25.21 -28.68 -61.36
C GLU A 557 25.03 -27.63 -60.24
N PRO A 558 25.15 -26.30 -60.50
CA PRO A 558 24.80 -25.26 -59.52
C PRO A 558 23.33 -25.29 -59.04
N LEU A 559 22.38 -25.59 -59.94
CA LEU A 559 20.96 -25.70 -59.58
C LEU A 559 20.71 -26.91 -58.66
N LYS A 560 21.34 -28.05 -58.94
CA LYS A 560 21.28 -29.24 -58.10
C LYS A 560 21.86 -28.99 -56.70
N GLN A 561 23.00 -28.30 -56.63
CA GLN A 561 23.61 -27.90 -55.35
C GLN A 561 22.70 -26.94 -54.56
N THR A 562 21.99 -26.04 -55.26
CA THR A 562 21.04 -25.11 -54.63
C THR A 562 19.80 -25.85 -54.09
N ILE A 563 19.27 -26.82 -54.84
CA ILE A 563 18.16 -27.68 -54.39
C ILE A 563 18.59 -28.53 -53.17
N GLU A 564 19.80 -29.08 -53.19
CA GLU A 564 20.34 -29.84 -52.04
C GLU A 564 20.52 -28.95 -50.81
N LEU A 565 21.00 -27.72 -50.99
CA LEU A 565 21.09 -26.74 -49.90
C LEU A 565 19.71 -26.39 -49.33
N LEU A 566 18.70 -26.13 -50.18
CA LEU A 566 17.34 -25.82 -49.72
C LEU A 566 16.71 -26.99 -48.95
N LYS A 567 17.00 -28.24 -49.36
CA LYS A 567 16.62 -29.44 -48.60
C LYS A 567 17.22 -29.47 -47.19
N THR A 568 18.46 -29.02 -47.01
CA THR A 568 19.08 -28.95 -45.66
C THR A 568 18.34 -28.00 -44.71
N TYR A 569 17.63 -27.01 -45.23
CA TYR A 569 16.83 -26.06 -44.46
C TYR A 569 15.33 -26.41 -44.39
N ASN A 570 14.97 -27.67 -44.67
CA ASN A 570 13.58 -28.18 -44.72
C ASN A 570 12.68 -27.43 -45.70
N GLN A 571 13.23 -26.94 -46.81
CA GLN A 571 12.43 -26.43 -47.92
C GLN A 571 12.42 -27.49 -49.04
N GLU A 572 11.31 -28.20 -49.15
CA GLU A 572 11.08 -29.14 -50.24
C GLU A 572 10.56 -28.37 -51.47
N MET A 573 11.21 -28.61 -52.62
CA MET A 573 10.73 -28.09 -53.89
C MET A 573 9.51 -28.89 -54.36
N PRO A 574 8.55 -28.27 -55.07
CA PRO A 574 7.44 -29.00 -55.69
C PRO A 574 7.94 -30.12 -56.60
N ASP A 575 7.22 -31.25 -56.64
CA ASP A 575 7.54 -32.42 -57.47
C ASP A 575 7.70 -32.05 -58.96
N ASP A 576 6.98 -31.04 -59.42
CA ASP A 576 7.04 -30.53 -60.79
C ASP A 576 8.43 -29.98 -61.15
N VAL A 577 9.12 -29.34 -60.19
CA VAL A 577 10.47 -28.79 -60.36
C VAL A 577 11.50 -29.93 -60.46
N HIS A 578 11.30 -31.00 -59.69
CA HIS A 578 12.12 -32.21 -59.75
C HIS A 578 11.94 -32.95 -61.09
N GLN A 579 10.69 -33.10 -61.55
CA GLN A 579 10.40 -33.67 -62.87
C GLN A 579 10.96 -32.81 -64.01
N LEU A 580 10.85 -31.48 -63.93
CA LEU A 580 11.40 -30.56 -64.92
C LEU A 580 12.92 -30.64 -65.00
N LEU A 581 13.61 -30.78 -63.86
CA LEU A 581 15.07 -30.99 -63.82
C LEU A 581 15.46 -32.32 -64.50
N GLU A 582 14.79 -33.42 -64.17
CA GLU A 582 15.05 -34.75 -64.75
C GLU A 582 14.74 -34.80 -66.26
N VAL A 583 13.58 -34.28 -66.67
CA VAL A 583 13.14 -34.26 -68.07
C VAL A 583 14.04 -33.36 -68.91
N SER A 584 14.39 -32.17 -68.42
CA SER A 584 15.27 -31.25 -69.15
C SER A 584 16.69 -31.80 -69.31
N GLN A 585 17.20 -32.50 -68.29
CA GLN A 585 18.50 -33.17 -68.35
C GLN A 585 18.48 -34.36 -69.33
N CYS A 586 17.41 -35.14 -69.36
CA CYS A 586 17.25 -36.23 -70.33
C CYS A 586 17.11 -35.75 -71.78
N ILE A 587 16.42 -34.62 -72.02
CA ILE A 587 16.23 -34.07 -73.37
C ILE A 587 17.53 -33.50 -73.95
N MET A 588 18.43 -32.96 -73.12
CA MET A 588 19.71 -32.38 -73.57
C MET A 588 20.82 -33.43 -73.76
N LEU A 589 20.71 -34.60 -73.12
CA LEU A 589 21.61 -35.74 -73.31
C LEU A 589 21.32 -36.55 -74.59
N LEU A 590 20.16 -36.32 -75.21
CA LEU A 590 19.72 -36.89 -76.51
C LEU A 590 20.11 -35.95 -77.65
#